data_AF-A0A7J8RR09-F1
#
_entry.id   AF-A0A7J8RR09-F1
#
_cell.length_a   1.000
_cell.length_b   1.000
_cell.length_c   1.000
_cell.angle_alpha   90.00
_cell.angle_beta   90.00
_cell.angle_gamma   90.00
#
_symmetry.space_group_name_H-M   'P 1'
#
loop_
_entity.id
_entity.type
_entity.pdbx_description
1 polymer ?
#
loop_
_entity_poly.entity_id
_entity_poly.type
_entity_poly.pdbx_seq_one_letter_code
_entity_poly.pdbx_strand_id
1 'polypeptide(L)' 'MELDLSSMASVRKFESDFSSSDPPLNLLINNARIIGIPFTLSKDKIELLFATNHIGMLAEK' A
#
# COMPACT_ATOMS: atom_id res chain seq x y z
N MET A 1 -9.76 9.39 1.40
CA MET A 1 -9.05 8.11 1.55
C MET A 1 -7.60 8.35 1.16
N GLU A 2 -6.68 8.14 2.08
CA GLU A 2 -5.23 8.25 1.87
C GLU A 2 -4.63 6.85 1.82
N LEU A 3 -3.62 6.63 0.97
CA LEU A 3 -2.97 5.33 0.81
C LEU A 3 -1.45 5.49 0.66
N ASP A 4 -0.71 5.09 1.70
CA ASP A 4 0.73 4.94 1.71
C ASP A 4 1.09 3.45 1.65
N LEU A 5 1.52 2.97 0.47
CA LEU A 5 1.88 1.56 0.24
C LEU A 5 3.11 1.10 1.05
N SER A 6 3.89 2.02 1.62
CA SER A 6 5.01 1.66 2.49
C SER A 6 4.58 1.30 3.93
N SER A 7 3.28 1.42 4.24
CA SER A 7 2.73 1.18 5.58
C SER A 7 1.50 0.28 5.55
N MET A 8 1.59 -0.90 6.16
CA MET A 8 0.45 -1.83 6.25
C MET A 8 -0.72 -1.28 7.06
N ALA A 9 -0.44 -0.40 8.03
CA ALA A 9 -1.49 0.32 8.75
C ALA A 9 -2.28 1.26 7.83
N SER A 10 -1.60 1.94 6.89
CA SER A 10 -2.28 2.79 5.90
C SER A 10 -3.10 1.96 4.91
N VAL A 11 -2.60 0.80 4.47
CA VAL A 11 -3.32 -0.09 3.55
C VAL A 11 -4.63 -0.58 4.17
N ARG A 12 -4.57 -1.12 5.40
CA ARG A 12 -5.78 -1.57 6.12
C ARG A 12 -6.76 -0.44 6.40
N LYS A 13 -6.26 0.77 6.69
CA LYS A 13 -7.12 1.94 6.85
C LYS A 13 -7.83 2.30 5.55
N PHE A 14 -7.10 2.33 4.43
CA PHE A 14 -7.69 2.58 3.12
C PHE A 14 -8.76 1.54 2.78
N GLU A 15 -8.48 0.25 2.99
CA GLU A 15 -9.45 -0.84 2.79
C GLU A 15 -10.72 -0.61 3.62
N SER A 16 -10.57 -0.37 4.93
CA SER A 16 -11.71 -0.10 5.82
C SER A 16 -12.52 1.12 5.37
N ASP A 17 -11.85 2.22 5.03
CA ASP A 17 -12.50 3.46 4.61
C ASP A 17 -13.23 3.23 3.26
N PHE A 18 -12.60 2.53 2.30
CA PHE A 18 -13.18 2.21 1.00
C PHE A 18 -14.40 1.29 1.15
N SER A 19 -14.29 0.18 1.89
CA SER A 19 -15.40 -0.73 2.16
C SER A 19 -16.56 -0.05 2.89
N SER A 20 -16.28 0.89 3.81
CA SER A 20 -17.33 1.64 4.52
C SER A 20 -18.12 2.58 3.61
N SER A 21 -17.53 3.00 2.49
CA SER A 21 -18.19 3.88 1.52
C SER A 21 -19.11 3.13 0.53
N ASP A 22 -19.13 1.80 0.61
CA ASP A 22 -19.90 0.86 -0.23
C ASP A 22 -19.90 1.13 -1.76
N PRO A 23 -18.74 1.42 -2.40
CA PRO A 23 -18.70 1.61 -3.84
C PRO A 23 -18.45 0.26 -4.55
N PRO A 24 -18.99 0.06 -5.78
CA PRO A 24 -18.64 -1.11 -6.57
C PRO A 24 -17.17 -1.04 -7.02
N LEU A 25 -16.34 -2.00 -6.59
CA LEU A 25 -14.95 -2.14 -7.05
C LEU A 25 -14.88 -3.01 -8.31
N ASN A 26 -14.82 -2.37 -9.47
CA ASN A 26 -14.76 -3.06 -10.77
C ASN A 26 -13.33 -3.31 -11.24
N LEU A 27 -12.39 -2.44 -10.86
CA LEU A 27 -10.99 -2.50 -11.29
C LEU A 27 -10.08 -1.95 -10.20
N LEU A 28 -9.00 -2.68 -9.92
CA LEU A 28 -7.89 -2.23 -9.08
C LEU A 28 -6.63 -2.12 -9.94
N ILE A 29 -6.08 -0.90 -10.05
CA ILE A 29 -4.84 -0.65 -10.77
C ILE A 29 -3.71 -0.40 -9.78
N ASN A 30 -2.95 -1.46 -9.56
CA ASN A 30 -1.75 -1.49 -8.75
C ASN A 30 -0.57 -0.85 -9.52
N ASN A 31 -0.52 0.49 -9.60
CA ASN A 31 0.48 1.23 -10.41
C ASN A 31 1.54 2.00 -9.60
N ALA A 32 1.24 2.38 -8.35
CA ALA A 32 2.16 3.19 -7.56
C ALA A 32 3.44 2.41 -7.21
N ARG A 33 4.60 3.00 -7.48
CA ARG A 33 5.92 2.43 -7.18
C ARG A 33 6.97 3.50 -6.95
N ILE A 34 8.05 3.13 -6.29
CA ILE A 34 9.28 3.93 -6.14
C ILE A 34 10.49 3.22 -6.74
N ILE A 35 11.49 3.98 -7.19
CA ILE A 35 12.73 3.44 -7.75
C ILE A 35 13.88 4.45 -7.53
N GLY A 36 15.11 3.95 -7.42
CA GLY A 36 16.31 4.79 -7.36
C GLY A 36 16.51 5.54 -6.04
N ILE A 37 15.91 5.07 -4.95
CA ILE A 37 16.12 5.64 -3.61
C ILE A 37 17.23 4.88 -2.85
N PRO A 38 17.95 5.52 -1.92
CA PRO A 38 18.88 4.84 -1.02
C PRO A 38 18.18 3.79 -0.16
N PHE A 39 18.93 2.78 0.29
CA PHE A 39 18.42 1.80 1.24
C PHE A 39 17.81 2.49 2.46
N THR A 40 16.52 2.29 2.64
CA THR A 40 15.72 2.91 3.70
C THR A 40 14.75 1.85 4.22
N LEU A 41 14.43 1.88 5.51
CA LEU A 41 13.41 1.01 6.08
C LEU A 41 12.07 1.74 6.13
N SER A 42 11.00 1.03 5.79
CA SER A 42 9.62 1.47 5.99
C SER A 42 9.25 1.47 7.49
N LYS A 43 8.05 1.98 7.81
CA LYS A 43 7.49 1.93 9.17
C LYS A 43 7.38 0.50 9.70
N ASP A 44 7.22 -0.47 8.81
CA ASP A 44 7.12 -1.90 9.10
C ASP A 44 8.49 -2.61 9.14
N LYS A 45 9.60 -1.86 9.08
CA LYS A 45 10.99 -2.36 9.10
C LYS A 45 11.36 -3.27 7.91
N ILE A 46 10.68 -3.08 6.79
CA ILE A 46 10.98 -3.73 5.51
C ILE A 46 11.75 -2.73 4.64
N GLU A 47 12.67 -3.19 3.79
CA GLU A 47 13.34 -2.33 2.80
C GLU A 47 12.29 -1.59 1.95
N LEU A 48 12.45 -0.28 1.78
CA LEU A 48 11.38 0.61 1.35
C LEU A 48 10.91 0.37 -0.10
N LEU A 49 11.80 0.00 -1.04
CA LEU A 49 11.37 -0.43 -2.38
C LEU A 49 10.52 -1.69 -2.29
N PHE A 50 10.96 -2.68 -1.51
CA PHE A 50 10.26 -3.94 -1.36
C PHE A 50 8.92 -3.77 -0.64
N ALA A 51 8.90 -2.96 0.42
CA ALA A 51 7.70 -2.60 1.16
C ALA A 51 6.66 -1.96 0.24
N THR A 52 7.07 -0.98 -0.58
CA THR A 52 6.15 -0.19 -1.40
C THR A 52 5.70 -0.94 -2.66
N ASN A 53 6.64 -1.51 -3.42
CA ASN A 53 6.38 -2.04 -4.77
C ASN A 53 5.88 -3.49 -4.77
N HIS A 54 6.10 -4.23 -3.68
CA HIS A 54 5.72 -5.63 -3.59
C HIS A 54 4.74 -5.86 -2.44
N ILE A 55 5.13 -5.54 -1.21
CA ILE A 55 4.31 -5.90 -0.04
C ILE A 55 3.01 -5.07 0.03
N GLY A 56 3.09 -3.74 -0.07
CA GLY A 56 1.92 -2.87 -0.01
C GLY A 56 0.92 -3.10 -1.13
N MET A 57 1.40 -3.52 -2.30
CA MET A 57 0.55 -3.86 -3.44
C MET A 57 -0.05 -5.26 -3.37
N LEU A 58 0.64 -6.21 -2.72
CA LEU A 58 0.21 -7.60 -2.59
C LEU A 58 -0.74 -7.82 -1.41
N ALA A 59 -0.67 -6.97 -0.38
CA ALA A 59 -1.37 -7.07 0.91
C ALA A 59 -2.51 -8.10 0.93
N GLU A 60 -2.17 -9.32 1.36
CA GLU A 60 -3.14 -10.38 1.59
C GLU A 60 -3.92 -10.08 2.88
N LYS A 61 -5.17 -10.55 2.92
CA LYS A 61 -6.10 -10.41 4.04
C LYS A 61 -5.51 -10.82 5.39
#